data_AF-A0A6U9QTX7-F1
#
_entry.id   AF-A0A6U9QTX7-F1
#
_cell.length_a   1.000
_cell.length_b   1.000
_cell.length_c   1.000
_cell.angle_alpha   90.00
_cell.angle_beta   90.00
_cell.angle_gamma   90.00
#
_symmetry.space_group_name_H-M   'P 1'
#
loop_
_entity.id
_entity.type
_entity.pdbx_description
1 polymer ?
#
loop_
_entity_poly.entity_id
_entity_poly.type
_entity_poly.pdbx_seq_one_letter_code
_entity_poly.pdbx_strand_id
1 'polypeptide(L)'
;MKKQEAKKAAREEEDALVNKQKGKPAKVTLADINRGKQDEIHQRKQLVEQKKRESRRVVTEDEYAGVVEQPNANREVDTFSARGLDQAVDAVSKLTVGDGSSTPDRNAEKRMKALYFAYQERELPKIRAEKPGLKLSQYKERIWQAWQKSPENPMKGL
;
A
#
# COMPACT_ATOMS: atom_id res chain seq x y z
N MET A 1 -36.25 -25.15 -44.67
CA MET A 1 -35.13 -25.89 -44.08
C MET A 1 -34.81 -25.44 -42.64
N LYS A 2 -34.46 -24.16 -42.35
CA LYS A 2 -34.09 -23.68 -40.99
C LYS A 2 -35.13 -23.88 -39.85
N LYS A 3 -36.44 -23.92 -40.16
CA LYS A 3 -37.51 -24.06 -39.14
C LYS A 3 -37.63 -25.49 -38.57
N GLN A 4 -37.15 -26.51 -39.30
CA GLN A 4 -37.21 -27.90 -38.85
C GLN A 4 -36.03 -28.25 -37.92
N GLU A 5 -34.84 -27.70 -38.16
CA GLU A 5 -33.68 -27.87 -37.27
C GLU A 5 -33.90 -27.21 -35.91
N ALA A 6 -34.43 -25.98 -35.88
CA ALA A 6 -34.74 -25.31 -34.61
C ALA A 6 -35.77 -26.08 -33.77
N LYS A 7 -36.77 -26.70 -34.42
CA LYS A 7 -37.77 -27.52 -33.74
C LYS A 7 -37.21 -28.85 -33.25
N LYS A 8 -36.23 -29.42 -33.97
CA LYS A 8 -35.53 -30.64 -33.56
C LYS A 8 -34.60 -30.36 -32.37
N ALA A 9 -33.84 -29.26 -32.41
CA ALA A 9 -33.00 -28.82 -31.31
C ALA A 9 -33.80 -28.55 -30.02
N ALA A 10 -34.92 -27.81 -30.12
CA ALA A 10 -35.78 -27.56 -28.97
C ALA A 10 -36.39 -28.85 -28.39
N ARG A 11 -36.78 -29.81 -29.24
CA ARG A 11 -37.30 -31.10 -28.79
C ARG A 11 -36.22 -31.97 -28.14
N GLU A 12 -34.99 -31.91 -28.63
CA GLU A 12 -33.84 -32.63 -28.06
C GLU A 12 -33.46 -32.05 -26.69
N GLU A 13 -33.52 -30.72 -26.53
CA GLU A 13 -33.34 -30.07 -25.22
C GLU A 13 -34.46 -30.44 -24.23
N GLU A 14 -35.72 -30.50 -24.67
CA GLU A 14 -36.86 -30.94 -23.85
C GLU A 14 -36.75 -32.41 -23.43
N ASP A 15 -36.42 -33.32 -24.36
CA ASP A 15 -36.27 -34.76 -24.08
C ASP A 15 -35.10 -35.01 -23.09
N ALA A 16 -34.02 -34.24 -23.21
CA ALA A 16 -32.89 -34.29 -22.29
C ALA A 16 -33.26 -33.82 -20.87
N LEU A 17 -34.11 -32.79 -20.73
CA LEU A 17 -34.60 -32.31 -19.45
C LEU A 17 -35.56 -33.32 -18.79
N VAL A 18 -36.43 -33.96 -19.58
CA VAL A 18 -37.36 -34.99 -19.10
C VAL A 18 -36.61 -36.26 -18.66
N ASN A 19 -35.55 -36.66 -19.36
CA ASN A 19 -34.74 -37.81 -18.96
C ASN A 19 -33.96 -37.55 -17.65
N LYS A 20 -33.56 -36.30 -17.40
CA LYS A 20 -32.88 -35.88 -16.17
C LYS A 20 -33.79 -35.91 -14.92
N GLN A 21 -35.11 -35.86 -15.10
CA GLN A 21 -36.09 -35.95 -14.03
C GLN A 21 -36.41 -37.40 -13.57
N LYS A 22 -35.97 -38.43 -14.30
CA LYS A 22 -36.24 -39.85 -13.96
C LYS A 22 -35.24 -40.51 -13.00
N GLY A 23 -34.27 -39.76 -12.48
CA GLY A 23 -33.36 -40.25 -11.45
C GLY A 23 -33.92 -40.06 -10.04
N LYS A 24 -34.07 -41.14 -9.26
CA LYS A 24 -34.30 -41.04 -7.81
C LYS A 24 -33.20 -40.14 -7.20
N PRO A 25 -33.51 -39.19 -6.29
CA PRO A 25 -32.47 -38.35 -5.70
C PRO A 25 -31.47 -39.26 -4.99
N ALA A 26 -30.22 -39.25 -5.46
CA ALA A 26 -29.14 -39.95 -4.77
C ALA A 26 -29.07 -39.41 -3.34
N LYS A 27 -29.03 -40.31 -2.35
CA LYS A 27 -28.88 -39.91 -0.94
C LYS A 27 -27.45 -39.40 -0.76
N VAL A 28 -27.25 -38.11 -0.99
CA VAL A 28 -25.97 -37.43 -0.82
C VAL A 28 -25.76 -37.22 0.68
N THR A 29 -24.60 -37.63 1.20
CA THR A 29 -24.30 -37.43 2.62
C THR A 29 -23.95 -35.97 2.90
N LEU A 30 -24.08 -35.53 4.16
CA LEU A 30 -23.70 -34.17 4.56
C LEU A 30 -22.22 -33.85 4.23
N ALA A 31 -21.34 -34.86 4.27
CA ALA A 31 -19.94 -34.72 3.91
C ALA A 31 -19.75 -34.41 2.42
N ASP A 32 -20.49 -35.08 1.54
CA ASP A 32 -20.43 -34.86 0.09
C ASP A 32 -20.95 -33.45 -0.29
N ILE A 33 -21.99 -32.95 0.40
CA ILE A 33 -22.50 -31.58 0.20
C ILE A 33 -21.46 -30.54 0.61
N ASN A 34 -20.78 -30.74 1.74
CA ASN A 34 -19.74 -29.82 2.21
C ASN A 34 -18.51 -29.84 1.28
N ARG A 35 -18.13 -31.00 0.75
CA ARG A 35 -17.05 -31.10 -0.25
C ARG A 35 -17.38 -30.35 -1.54
N GLY A 36 -18.59 -30.54 -2.07
CA GLY A 36 -19.04 -29.80 -3.26
C GLY A 36 -19.03 -28.28 -3.05
N LYS A 37 -19.47 -27.80 -1.88
CA LYS A 37 -19.39 -26.37 -1.53
C LYS A 37 -17.96 -25.87 -1.43
N GLN A 38 -17.04 -26.64 -0.83
CA GLN A 38 -15.63 -26.27 -0.75
C GLN A 38 -14.97 -26.20 -2.12
N ASP A 39 -15.24 -27.17 -2.99
CA ASP A 39 -14.73 -27.21 -4.36
C ASP A 39 -15.26 -26.03 -5.19
N GLU A 40 -16.54 -25.69 -5.06
CA GLU A 40 -17.15 -24.52 -5.73
C GLU A 40 -16.52 -23.20 -5.25
N ILE A 41 -16.34 -23.02 -3.93
CA ILE A 41 -15.67 -21.85 -3.36
C ILE A 41 -14.24 -21.74 -3.88
N HIS A 42 -13.52 -22.86 -3.93
CA HIS A 42 -12.14 -22.88 -4.41
C HIS A 42 -12.05 -22.53 -5.90
N GLN A 43 -12.91 -23.11 -6.74
CA GLN A 43 -12.97 -22.76 -8.16
C GLN A 43 -13.31 -21.28 -8.37
N ARG A 44 -14.29 -20.75 -7.62
CA ARG A 44 -14.65 -19.33 -7.70
C ARG A 44 -13.49 -18.42 -7.28
N LYS A 45 -12.74 -18.78 -6.23
CA LYS A 45 -11.54 -18.04 -5.82
C LYS A 45 -10.47 -18.08 -6.91
N GLN A 46 -10.20 -19.24 -7.51
CA GLN A 46 -9.21 -19.35 -8.58
C GLN A 46 -9.59 -18.50 -9.80
N LEU A 47 -10.87 -18.48 -10.20
CA LEU A 47 -11.34 -17.65 -11.31
C LEU A 47 -11.21 -16.15 -11.02
N VAL A 48 -11.52 -15.70 -9.80
CA VAL A 48 -11.33 -14.30 -9.40
C VAL A 48 -9.85 -13.92 -9.39
N GLU A 49 -8.97 -14.79 -8.90
CA GLU A 49 -7.52 -14.58 -8.90
C GLU A 49 -6.98 -14.50 -10.33
N GLN A 50 -7.44 -15.38 -11.23
CA GLN A 50 -7.05 -15.33 -12.65
C GLN A 50 -7.51 -14.04 -13.31
N LYS A 51 -8.78 -13.64 -13.15
CA LYS A 51 -9.28 -12.36 -13.70
C LYS A 51 -8.53 -11.16 -13.16
N LYS A 52 -8.18 -11.15 -11.86
CA LYS A 52 -7.37 -10.09 -11.24
C LYS A 52 -5.93 -10.07 -11.78
N ARG A 53 -5.36 -11.24 -12.06
CA ARG A 53 -4.03 -11.35 -12.66
C ARG A 53 -4.03 -10.91 -14.12
N GLU A 54 -5.09 -11.19 -14.86
CA GLU A 54 -5.30 -10.71 -16.24
C GLU A 54 -5.51 -9.19 -16.26
N SER A 55 -6.34 -8.64 -15.38
CA SER A 55 -6.55 -7.19 -15.29
C SER A 55 -5.29 -6.44 -14.87
N ARG A 56 -4.39 -7.06 -14.10
CA ARG A 56 -3.06 -6.48 -13.78
C ARG A 56 -2.08 -6.50 -14.95
N ARG A 57 -2.30 -7.35 -15.96
CA ARG A 57 -1.43 -7.46 -17.14
C ARG A 57 -1.83 -6.50 -18.25
N VAL A 58 -3.07 -6.00 -18.22
CA VAL A 58 -3.61 -5.07 -19.20
C VAL A 58 -3.69 -3.71 -18.55
N VAL A 59 -2.97 -2.73 -19.10
CA VAL A 59 -3.09 -1.32 -18.71
C VAL A 59 -4.12 -0.69 -19.64
N THR A 60 -5.08 0.04 -19.08
CA THR A 60 -6.08 0.76 -19.88
C THR A 60 -5.49 2.05 -20.48
N GLU A 61 -6.09 2.55 -21.56
CA GLU A 61 -5.63 3.78 -22.24
C GLU A 61 -5.61 4.99 -21.29
N ASP A 62 -6.61 5.09 -20.40
CA ASP A 62 -6.73 6.16 -19.41
C ASP A 62 -5.61 6.10 -18.35
N GLU A 63 -5.29 4.90 -17.87
CA GLU A 63 -4.15 4.68 -16.96
C GLU A 63 -2.81 4.99 -17.62
N TYR A 64 -2.66 4.67 -18.91
CA TYR A 64 -1.46 4.99 -19.67
C TYR A 64 -1.31 6.49 -19.89
N ALA A 65 -2.38 7.19 -20.29
CA ALA A 65 -2.41 8.64 -20.43
C ALA A 65 -2.03 9.33 -19.11
N GLY A 66 -2.58 8.88 -17.98
CA GLY A 66 -2.27 9.43 -16.66
C GLY A 66 -0.81 9.25 -16.20
N VAL A 67 -0.06 8.31 -16.78
CA VAL A 67 1.39 8.15 -16.52
C VAL A 67 2.23 9.01 -17.46
N VAL A 68 1.83 9.11 -18.72
CA VAL A 68 2.57 9.83 -19.77
C VAL A 68 2.40 11.34 -19.67
N GLU A 69 1.19 11.81 -19.33
CA GLU A 69 0.86 13.23 -19.23
C GLU A 69 1.37 13.88 -17.95
N GLN A 70 1.99 13.11 -17.04
CA GLN A 70 2.59 13.68 -15.84
C GLN A 70 3.76 14.60 -16.20
N PRO A 71 3.72 15.89 -15.81
CA PRO A 71 4.82 16.80 -16.07
C PRO A 71 6.07 16.35 -15.30
N ASN A 72 7.19 16.23 -16.00
CA ASN A 72 8.47 15.89 -15.39
C ASN A 72 9.06 17.11 -14.65
N ALA A 73 8.70 17.25 -13.38
CA ALA A 73 9.18 18.33 -12.51
C ALA A 73 10.71 18.38 -12.36
N ASN A 74 11.43 17.29 -12.63
CA ASN A 74 12.90 17.30 -12.59
C ASN A 74 13.53 18.04 -13.79
N ARG A 75 12.75 18.31 -14.85
CA ARG A 75 13.21 19.06 -16.02
C ARG A 75 13.04 20.58 -15.85
N GLU A 76 12.13 20.99 -14.98
CA GLU A 76 11.97 22.39 -14.61
C GLU A 76 13.02 22.75 -13.56
N VAL A 77 14.24 22.99 -14.03
CA VAL A 77 15.28 23.58 -13.19
C VAL A 77 14.86 25.01 -12.91
N ASP A 78 14.41 25.29 -11.69
CA ASP A 78 14.15 26.66 -11.25
C ASP A 78 15.47 27.43 -11.20
N THR A 79 15.84 28.05 -12.31
CA THR A 79 17.12 28.77 -12.44
C THR A 79 17.00 30.13 -11.77
N PHE A 80 17.52 30.25 -10.56
CA PHE A 80 17.63 31.54 -9.87
C PHE A 80 18.82 32.34 -10.42
N SER A 81 18.54 33.49 -11.03
CA SER A 81 19.57 34.45 -11.44
C SER A 81 19.74 35.51 -10.34
N ALA A 82 20.71 35.31 -9.44
CA ALA A 82 21.10 36.33 -8.46
C ALA A 82 22.28 37.17 -9.00
N ARG A 83 22.13 38.50 -9.03
CA ARG A 83 23.22 39.43 -9.30
C ARG A 83 23.46 40.31 -8.07
N GLY A 84 24.62 40.13 -7.43
CA GLY A 84 24.99 40.83 -6.19
C GLY A 84 24.79 39.97 -4.93
N LEU A 85 25.38 40.42 -3.83
CA LEU A 85 25.45 39.65 -2.58
C LEU A 85 24.08 39.43 -1.95
N ASP A 86 23.26 40.47 -1.84
CA ASP A 86 21.94 40.37 -1.18
C ASP A 86 20.98 39.43 -1.93
N GLN A 87 21.01 39.44 -3.26
CA GLN A 87 20.21 38.53 -4.09
C GLN A 87 20.70 37.08 -3.99
N ALA A 88 22.01 36.87 -3.82
CA ALA A 88 22.56 35.54 -3.64
C ALA A 88 22.16 34.95 -2.28
N VAL A 89 22.16 35.75 -1.22
CA VAL A 89 21.72 35.34 0.12
C VAL A 89 20.22 34.99 0.13
N ASP A 90 19.39 35.79 -0.54
CA ASP A 90 17.95 35.52 -0.67
C ASP A 90 17.68 34.25 -1.51
N ALA A 91 18.37 34.07 -2.64
CA ALA A 91 18.24 32.87 -3.47
C ALA A 91 18.66 31.59 -2.73
N VAL A 92 19.78 31.63 -1.99
CA VAL A 92 20.22 30.51 -1.15
C VAL A 92 19.21 30.22 -0.05
N SER A 93 18.66 31.25 0.59
CA SER A 93 17.62 31.09 1.62
C SER A 93 16.38 30.39 1.06
N LYS A 94 15.92 30.77 -0.15
CA LYS A 94 14.79 30.13 -0.83
C LYS A 94 15.07 28.69 -1.24
N LEU A 95 16.27 28.39 -1.74
CA LEU A 95 16.69 27.01 -2.05
C LEU A 95 16.73 26.14 -0.78
N THR A 96 17.24 26.70 0.32
CA THR A 96 17.37 25.99 1.60
C THR A 96 15.99 25.74 2.24
N VAL A 97 14.99 26.57 1.92
CA VAL A 97 13.59 26.38 2.37
C VAL A 97 12.81 25.43 1.45
N GLY A 98 13.26 25.25 0.19
CA GLY A 98 12.63 24.40 -0.82
C GLY A 98 12.89 22.90 -0.66
N ASP A 99 14.00 22.49 -0.04
CA ASP A 99 14.26 21.09 0.31
C ASP A 99 13.95 20.82 1.79
N GLY A 100 12.65 20.89 2.11
CA GLY A 100 12.02 20.18 3.22
C GLY A 100 12.50 20.44 4.66
N SER A 101 12.01 21.50 5.33
CA SER A 101 11.56 21.43 6.74
C SER A 101 11.06 22.74 7.37
N SER A 102 10.34 23.63 6.67
CA SER A 102 9.80 24.84 7.33
C SER A 102 8.35 25.16 7.03
N THR A 103 7.54 24.14 6.74
CA THR A 103 6.18 24.18 7.29
C THR A 103 6.28 23.66 8.72
N PRO A 104 5.84 24.40 9.76
CA PRO A 104 5.73 23.80 11.09
C PRO A 104 4.77 22.64 10.96
N ASP A 105 5.32 21.41 10.94
CA ASP A 105 4.56 20.18 10.74
C ASP A 105 3.41 20.18 11.74
N ARG A 106 2.17 20.34 11.27
CA ARG A 106 0.99 20.46 12.13
C ARG A 106 0.72 19.16 12.89
N ASN A 107 1.39 18.07 12.56
CA ASN A 107 1.20 16.78 13.21
C ASN A 107 2.10 16.65 14.45
N ALA A 108 1.48 16.71 15.63
CA ALA A 108 2.14 16.52 16.92
C ALA A 108 2.87 15.16 17.03
N GLU A 109 2.34 14.10 16.40
CA GLU A 109 2.98 12.78 16.40
C GLU A 109 4.27 12.78 15.58
N LYS A 110 4.29 13.48 14.45
CA LYS A 110 5.50 13.62 13.62
C LYS A 110 6.57 14.44 14.34
N ARG A 111 6.18 15.50 15.05
CA ARG A 111 7.11 16.28 15.90
C ARG A 111 7.71 15.41 17.00
N MET A 112 6.88 14.64 17.70
CA MET A 112 7.37 13.74 18.75
C MET A 112 8.41 12.75 18.20
N LYS A 113 8.13 12.15 17.02
CA LYS A 113 9.06 11.22 16.39
C LYS A 113 10.36 11.89 15.95
N ALA A 114 10.29 13.10 15.39
CA ALA A 114 11.46 13.87 14.99
C ALA A 114 12.33 14.26 16.20
N LEU A 115 11.71 14.76 17.27
CA LEU A 115 12.38 15.11 18.51
C LEU A 115 13.04 13.89 19.18
N TYR A 116 12.35 12.75 19.24
CA TYR A 116 12.92 11.51 19.73
C TYR A 116 14.11 11.05 18.88
N PHE A 117 14.01 11.15 17.55
CA PHE A 117 15.10 10.77 16.65
C PHE A 117 16.34 11.64 16.86
N ALA A 118 16.17 12.96 16.96
CA ALA A 118 17.25 13.90 17.25
C ALA A 118 17.94 13.59 18.59
N TYR A 119 17.16 13.27 19.63
CA TYR A 119 17.71 12.83 20.92
C TYR A 119 18.44 11.50 20.83
N GLN A 120 17.87 10.54 20.10
CA GLN A 120 18.48 9.22 19.92
C GLN A 120 19.84 9.35 19.26
N GLU A 121 19.97 10.17 18.22
CA GLU A 121 21.25 10.37 17.52
C GLU A 121 22.32 10.98 18.42
N ARG A 122 21.95 11.92 19.29
CA ARG A 122 22.86 12.57 20.25
C ARG A 122 23.27 11.67 21.41
N GLU A 123 22.36 10.84 21.91
CA GLU A 123 22.60 10.01 23.11
C GLU A 123 23.15 8.62 22.79
N LEU A 124 22.90 8.07 21.60
CA LEU A 124 23.40 6.77 21.17
C LEU A 124 24.94 6.62 21.31
N PRO A 125 25.79 7.58 20.87
CA PRO A 125 27.24 7.45 21.04
C PRO A 125 27.67 7.50 22.51
N LYS A 126 26.99 8.29 23.35
CA LYS A 126 27.30 8.41 24.79
C LYS A 126 27.05 7.11 25.54
N ILE A 127 25.88 6.49 25.33
CA ILE A 127 25.52 5.24 26.01
C ILE A 127 26.36 4.07 25.47
N ARG A 128 26.74 4.09 24.19
CA ARG A 128 27.69 3.12 23.62
C ARG A 128 29.07 3.22 24.27
N ALA A 129 29.55 4.42 24.55
CA ALA A 129 30.83 4.63 25.24
C ALA A 129 30.76 4.19 26.71
N GLU A 130 29.66 4.47 27.41
CA GLU A 130 29.47 4.07 28.81
C GLU A 130 29.37 2.55 28.97
N LYS A 131 28.67 1.87 28.06
CA LYS A 131 28.41 0.43 28.14
C LYS A 131 28.65 -0.23 26.80
N PRO A 132 29.92 -0.52 26.43
CA PRO A 132 30.20 -1.26 25.21
C PRO A 132 29.66 -2.70 25.29
N GLY A 133 29.20 -3.25 24.17
CA GLY A 133 28.81 -4.67 24.05
C GLY A 133 27.31 -5.00 24.20
N LEU A 134 26.42 -3.99 24.33
CA LEU A 134 24.98 -4.23 24.29
C LEU A 134 24.45 -4.29 22.84
N LYS A 135 23.29 -4.94 22.66
CA LYS A 135 22.61 -4.96 21.36
C LYS A 135 21.99 -3.58 21.07
N LEU A 136 21.94 -3.18 19.80
CA LEU A 136 21.33 -1.92 19.37
C LEU A 136 19.90 -1.72 19.89
N SER A 137 19.10 -2.80 19.99
CA SER A 137 17.75 -2.73 20.54
C SER A 137 17.73 -2.30 22.01
N GLN A 138 18.68 -2.79 22.82
CA GLN A 138 18.79 -2.46 24.24
C GLN A 138 19.25 -1.01 24.45
N TYR A 139 20.16 -0.51 23.60
CA TYR A 139 20.51 0.91 23.61
C TYR A 139 19.30 1.79 23.29
N LYS A 140 18.55 1.45 22.24
CA LYS A 140 17.34 2.20 21.87
C LYS A 140 16.30 2.21 22.99
N GLU A 141 16.10 1.09 23.68
CA GLU A 141 15.16 1.00 24.81
C GLU A 141 15.60 1.88 25.99
N ARG A 142 16.90 1.90 26.31
CA ARG A 142 17.45 2.80 27.34
C ARG A 142 17.30 4.27 26.97
N ILE A 143 17.58 4.62 25.71
CA ILE A 143 17.42 5.98 25.19
C ILE A 143 15.95 6.39 25.24
N TRP A 144 15.02 5.51 24.86
CA TRP A 144 13.59 5.76 24.95
C TRP A 144 13.14 6.05 26.38
N GLN A 145 13.61 5.27 27.36
CA GLN A 145 13.31 5.50 28.77
C GLN A 145 13.88 6.83 29.29
N ALA A 146 15.09 7.20 28.85
CA ALA A 146 15.68 8.50 29.17
C ALA A 146 14.91 9.66 28.50
N TRP A 147 14.51 9.48 27.25
CA TRP A 147 13.69 10.42 26.49
C TRP A 147 12.33 10.69 27.15
N GLN A 148 11.65 9.65 27.62
CA GLN A 148 10.37 9.80 28.31
C GLN A 148 10.46 10.66 29.59
N LYS A 149 11.65 10.78 30.18
CA LYS A 149 11.94 11.62 31.37
C LYS A 149 12.61 12.96 31.03
N SER A 150 13.02 13.15 29.78
CA SER A 150 13.73 14.34 29.32
C SER A 150 12.79 15.54 29.19
N PRO A 151 13.24 16.76 29.51
CA PRO A 151 12.47 17.99 29.25
C PRO A 151 12.21 18.26 27.76
N GLU A 152 12.96 17.60 26.86
CA GLU A 152 12.79 17.70 25.41
C GLU A 152 11.56 16.92 24.89
N ASN A 153 10.91 16.11 25.74
CA ASN A 153 9.68 15.42 25.39
C ASN A 153 8.47 16.36 25.55
N PRO A 154 7.75 16.71 24.45
CA PRO A 154 6.62 17.63 24.52
C PRO A 154 5.45 17.13 25.38
N MET A 155 5.40 15.84 25.73
CA MET A 155 4.41 15.30 26.68
C MET A 155 4.76 15.54 28.16
N LYS A 156 5.98 15.95 28.50
CA LYS A 156 6.41 16.20 29.89
C LYS A 156 6.46 17.69 30.25
N GLY A 157 6.34 18.57 29.27
CA GLY A 157 6.38 20.03 29.44
C GLY A 157 5.04 20.71 29.71
N LEU A 158 4.02 19.95 30.13
CA LEU A 158 2.73 20.45 30.64
C LEU A 158 2.51 19.97 32.08
#